data_AF-A0A4R7BT46-F1
#
_entry.id   AF-A0A4R7BT46-F1
#
_cell.length_a   1.000
_cell.length_b   1.000
_cell.length_c   1.000
_cell.angle_alpha   90.00
_cell.angle_beta   90.00
_cell.angle_gamma   90.00
#
_symmetry.space_group_name_H-M   'P 1'
#
loop_
_entity.id
_entity.type
_entity.pdbx_description
1 polymer ?
#
loop_
_entity_poly.entity_id
_entity_poly.type
_entity_poly.pdbx_seq_one_letter_code
_entity_poly.pdbx_strand_id
1 'polypeptide(L)'
;MTPLLALAADLLVAILLVATIATSVRLSRRMSRMQQDESAMRVVVAELVTATDKADAAIAALRMTVRDSEQALADRLGAAARHTAQLAEQLTAGEAVIERVSQIAAISRRLAVEAKAVASPQAPSPPAQDAVPSTPAGADRLLATIRLARDVADRSARRVAGQAA
;
A
#
# COMPACT_ATOMS: atom_id res chain seq x y z
N MET A 1 -21.31 -26.46 99.02
CA MET A 1 -20.64 -25.70 97.94
C MET A 1 -21.42 -25.97 96.67
N THR A 2 -22.11 -24.97 96.13
CA THR A 2 -23.26 -25.11 95.22
C THR A 2 -22.83 -25.39 93.77
N PRO A 3 -23.12 -26.57 93.20
CA PRO A 3 -22.66 -26.99 91.86
C PRO A 3 -23.15 -26.10 90.72
N LEU A 4 -24.24 -25.35 90.92
CA LEU A 4 -24.72 -24.34 89.98
C LEU A 4 -23.67 -23.26 89.66
N LEU A 5 -22.87 -22.82 90.65
CA LEU A 5 -21.88 -21.77 90.42
C LEU A 5 -20.71 -22.24 89.55
N ALA A 6 -20.26 -23.48 89.73
CA ALA A 6 -19.21 -24.06 88.88
C ALA A 6 -19.68 -24.17 87.43
N LEU A 7 -20.90 -24.67 87.23
CA LEU A 7 -21.48 -24.81 85.90
C LEU A 7 -21.66 -23.45 85.20
N ALA A 8 -22.06 -22.42 85.94
CA ALA A 8 -22.18 -21.06 85.42
C ALA A 8 -20.82 -20.46 85.03
N ALA A 9 -19.77 -20.70 85.83
CA ALA A 9 -18.42 -20.24 85.53
C ALA A 9 -17.84 -20.95 84.28
N ASP A 10 -18.01 -22.27 84.19
CA ASP A 10 -17.58 -23.04 83.01
C ASP A 10 -18.29 -22.57 81.74
N LEU A 11 -19.60 -22.29 81.83
CA LEU A 11 -20.38 -21.76 80.71
C LEU A 11 -19.86 -20.37 80.27
N LEU A 12 -19.57 -19.49 81.23
CA LEU A 12 -19.03 -18.16 80.96
C LEU A 12 -17.68 -18.24 80.24
N VAL A 13 -16.79 -19.12 80.71
CA VAL A 13 -15.49 -19.36 80.08
C VAL A 13 -15.67 -19.92 78.67
N ALA A 14 -16.56 -20.89 78.49
CA ALA A 14 -16.87 -21.46 77.18
C ALA A 14 -17.34 -20.38 76.19
N ILE A 15 -18.25 -19.49 76.61
CA ILE A 15 -18.73 -18.37 75.79
C ILE A 15 -17.58 -17.42 75.43
N LEU A 16 -16.73 -17.06 76.40
CA LEU A 16 -15.60 -16.15 76.17
C LEU A 16 -14.56 -16.75 75.20
N LEU A 17 -14.32 -18.06 75.30
CA LEU A 17 -13.43 -18.79 74.39
C LEU A 17 -13.99 -18.80 72.97
N VAL A 18 -15.28 -19.10 72.80
CA VAL A 18 -15.95 -19.07 71.50
C VAL A 18 -15.90 -17.67 70.90
N ALA A 19 -16.16 -16.62 71.69
CA ALA A 19 -16.05 -15.24 71.24
C ALA A 19 -14.62 -14.90 70.78
N THR A 20 -13.61 -15.35 71.52
CA THR A 20 -12.19 -15.15 71.19
C THR A 20 -11.80 -15.86 69.88
N ILE A 21 -12.20 -17.12 69.72
CA ILE A 21 -11.95 -17.88 68.50
C ILE A 21 -12.66 -17.21 67.30
N ALA A 22 -13.91 -16.78 67.49
CA ALA A 22 -14.68 -16.12 66.44
C ALA A 22 -14.02 -14.81 65.98
N THR A 23 -13.51 -13.98 66.91
CA THR A 23 -12.80 -12.76 66.55
C THR A 23 -11.48 -13.06 65.83
N SER A 24 -10.71 -14.05 66.29
CA SER A 24 -9.48 -14.49 65.62
C SER A 24 -9.74 -14.94 64.17
N VAL A 25 -10.77 -15.76 63.93
CA VAL A 25 -11.11 -16.25 62.58
C VAL A 25 -11.61 -15.12 61.69
N ARG A 26 -12.46 -14.22 62.20
CA ARG A 26 -12.98 -13.08 61.44
C ARG A 26 -11.85 -12.15 61.00
N LEU A 27 -10.88 -11.89 61.86
CA LEU A 27 -9.72 -11.05 61.56
C LEU A 27 -8.79 -11.70 60.53
N SER A 28 -8.49 -12.99 60.69
CA SER A 28 -7.69 -13.77 59.75
C SER A 28 -8.30 -13.79 58.35
N ARG A 29 -9.63 -14.01 58.24
CA ARG A 29 -10.34 -13.95 56.96
C ARG A 29 -10.31 -12.55 56.32
N ARG A 30 -10.37 -11.49 57.12
CA ARG A 30 -10.29 -10.11 56.63
C ARG A 30 -8.89 -9.80 56.07
N MET A 31 -7.84 -10.22 56.78
CA MET A 31 -6.45 -10.09 56.32
C MET A 31 -6.23 -10.83 55.00
N SER A 32 -6.74 -12.05 54.87
CA SER A 32 -6.59 -12.85 53.65
C SER A 32 -7.31 -12.25 52.44
N ARG A 33 -8.51 -11.65 52.63
CA ARG A 33 -9.24 -10.98 51.54
C ARG A 33 -8.51 -9.74 51.04
N MET A 34 -7.96 -8.92 51.94
CA MET A 34 -7.18 -7.73 51.56
C MET A 34 -5.90 -8.09 50.79
N GLN A 35 -5.23 -9.19 51.16
CA GLN A 35 -4.06 -9.68 50.41
C GLN A 35 -4.43 -10.18 49.02
N GLN A 36 -5.59 -10.84 48.87
CA GLN A 36 -6.08 -11.25 47.56
C GLN A 36 -6.36 -10.04 46.67
N ASP A 37 -7.02 -9.01 47.19
CA ASP A 37 -7.30 -7.79 46.45
C ASP A 37 -6.01 -7.06 46.03
N GLU A 38 -5.01 -7.00 46.92
CA GLU A 38 -3.69 -6.45 46.60
C GLU A 38 -2.98 -7.26 45.50
N SER A 39 -3.01 -8.60 45.60
CA SER A 39 -2.40 -9.46 44.59
C SER A 39 -3.09 -9.32 43.23
N ALA A 40 -4.41 -9.23 43.19
CA ALA A 40 -5.19 -9.03 41.98
C ALA A 40 -4.88 -7.67 41.34
N MET A 41 -4.80 -6.60 42.13
CA MET A 41 -4.43 -5.27 41.63
C MET A 41 -3.00 -5.23 41.11
N ARG A 42 -2.05 -5.90 41.77
CA ARG A 42 -0.66 -6.01 41.30
C ARG A 42 -0.58 -6.71 39.94
N VAL A 43 -1.37 -7.77 39.72
CA VAL A 43 -1.45 -8.45 38.41
C VAL A 43 -1.99 -7.50 37.34
N VAL A 44 -3.10 -6.81 37.62
CA VAL A 44 -3.69 -5.86 36.64
C VAL A 44 -2.73 -4.72 36.31
N VAL A 45 -2.02 -4.17 37.30
CA VAL A 45 -1.01 -3.14 37.06
C VAL A 45 0.14 -3.69 36.19
N ALA A 46 0.62 -4.90 36.47
CA ALA A 46 1.67 -5.53 35.66
C ALA A 46 1.21 -5.78 34.22
N GLU A 47 -0.04 -6.20 34.03
CA GLU A 47 -0.63 -6.36 32.69
C GLU A 47 -0.78 -5.03 31.97
N LEU A 48 -1.23 -3.96 32.65
CA LEU A 48 -1.35 -2.62 32.07
C LEU A 48 0.01 -2.04 31.67
N VAL A 49 1.04 -2.20 32.52
CA VAL A 49 2.42 -1.78 32.19
C VAL A 49 2.90 -2.52 30.95
N THR A 50 2.75 -3.85 30.92
CA THR A 50 3.15 -4.67 29.77
C THR A 50 2.39 -4.29 28.50
N ALA A 51 1.10 -3.99 28.60
CA ALA A 51 0.29 -3.53 27.47
C ALA A 51 0.74 -2.16 26.96
N THR A 52 1.12 -1.25 27.87
CA THR A 52 1.64 0.08 27.54
C THR A 52 3.01 0.00 26.88
N ASP A 53 3.93 -0.83 27.40
CA ASP A 53 5.24 -1.06 26.79
C ASP A 53 5.11 -1.58 25.35
N LYS A 54 4.15 -2.48 25.11
CA LYS A 54 3.83 -2.96 23.75
C LYS A 54 3.27 -1.84 22.87
N ALA A 55 2.42 -0.96 23.41
CA ALA A 55 1.90 0.19 22.69
C ALA A 55 3.01 1.17 22.31
N ASP A 56 3.94 1.46 23.23
CA ASP A 56 5.09 2.33 22.96
C ASP A 56 6.03 1.73 21.90
N ALA A 57 6.30 0.43 21.97
CA ALA A 57 7.06 -0.28 20.94
C ALA A 57 6.38 -0.21 19.56
N ALA A 58 5.05 -0.37 19.51
CA ALA A 58 4.28 -0.27 18.27
C ALA A 58 4.30 1.17 17.70
N ILE A 59 4.19 2.19 18.56
CA ILE A 59 4.29 3.60 18.15
C ILE A 59 5.69 3.89 17.61
N ALA A 60 6.74 3.39 18.26
CA ALA A 60 8.11 3.55 17.77
C ALA A 60 8.31 2.91 16.39
N ALA A 61 7.81 1.67 16.21
CA ALA A 61 7.84 1.00 14.92
C ALA A 61 7.07 1.78 13.84
N LEU A 62 5.87 2.27 14.16
CA LEU A 62 5.06 3.06 13.22
C LEU A 62 5.78 4.35 12.80
N ARG A 63 6.42 5.05 13.75
CA ARG A 63 7.21 6.26 13.46
C ARG A 63 8.39 5.97 12.53
N MET A 64 9.05 4.83 12.69
CA MET A 64 10.10 4.41 11.75
C MET A 64 9.52 4.19 10.36
N THR A 65 8.43 3.43 10.22
CA THR A 65 7.77 3.18 8.93
C THR A 65 7.32 4.47 8.24
N VAL A 66 6.80 5.45 8.99
CA VAL A 66 6.42 6.75 8.44
C VAL A 66 7.64 7.47 7.87
N ARG A 67 8.75 7.53 8.62
CA ARG A 67 10.00 8.15 8.14
C ARG A 67 10.55 7.47 6.89
N ASP A 68 10.54 6.14 6.87
CA ASP A 68 11.00 5.36 5.72
C ASP A 68 10.11 5.63 4.49
N SER A 69 8.79 5.75 4.71
CA SER A 69 7.83 6.07 3.65
C SER A 69 8.00 7.50 3.14
N GLU A 70 8.23 8.47 4.03
CA GLU A 70 8.54 9.86 3.67
C GLU A 70 9.82 9.94 2.83
N GLN A 71 10.87 9.23 3.23
CA GLN A 71 12.12 9.17 2.48
C GLN A 71 11.91 8.54 1.09
N ALA A 72 11.19 7.41 1.03
CA ALA A 72 10.89 6.75 -0.24
C ALA A 72 10.04 7.64 -1.17
N LEU A 73 9.10 8.40 -0.61
CA LEU A 73 8.30 9.37 -1.37
C LEU A 73 9.15 10.54 -1.87
N ALA A 74 10.04 11.08 -1.04
CA ALA A 74 10.98 12.14 -1.43
C ALA A 74 11.88 11.67 -2.58
N ASP A 75 12.42 10.46 -2.51
CA ASP A 75 13.25 9.89 -3.57
C ASP A 75 12.47 9.69 -4.87
N ARG A 76 11.23 9.18 -4.79
CA ARG A 76 10.35 9.00 -5.95
C ARG A 76 9.95 10.33 -6.59
N LEU A 77 9.62 11.34 -5.79
CA LEU A 77 9.31 12.69 -6.26
C LEU A 77 10.54 13.34 -6.91
N GLY A 78 11.73 13.18 -6.31
CA GLY A 78 12.99 13.65 -6.88
C GLY A 78 13.33 12.96 -8.21
N ALA A 79 13.08 11.65 -8.34
CA ALA A 79 13.23 10.92 -9.60
C ALA A 79 12.23 11.43 -10.66
N ALA A 80 10.95 11.56 -10.30
CA ALA A 80 9.93 12.08 -11.21
C ALA A 80 10.26 13.50 -11.69
N ALA A 81 10.70 14.39 -10.79
CA ALA A 81 11.11 15.74 -11.14
C ALA A 81 12.31 15.78 -12.10
N ARG A 82 13.26 14.86 -11.94
CA ARG A 82 14.37 14.71 -12.91
C ARG A 82 13.87 14.24 -14.27
N HIS A 83 12.94 13.27 -14.30
CA HIS A 83 12.37 12.80 -15.56
C HIS A 83 11.57 13.87 -16.28
N THR A 84 10.79 14.69 -15.56
CA THR A 84 10.06 15.80 -16.20
C THR A 84 11.01 16.86 -16.74
N ALA A 85 12.10 17.16 -16.04
CA ALA A 85 13.14 18.06 -16.55
C ALA A 85 13.80 17.51 -17.82
N GLN A 86 14.14 16.21 -17.84
CA GLN A 86 14.71 15.54 -19.02
C GLN A 86 13.74 15.55 -20.21
N LEU A 87 12.45 15.29 -19.97
CA LEU A 87 11.43 15.33 -21.02
C LEU A 87 11.26 16.76 -21.57
N ALA A 88 11.34 17.79 -20.73
CA ALA A 88 11.28 19.17 -21.18
C ALA A 88 12.48 19.52 -22.10
N GLU A 89 13.70 19.12 -21.71
CA GLU A 89 14.90 19.31 -22.53
C GLU A 89 14.81 18.55 -23.87
N GLN A 90 14.36 17.30 -23.84
CA GLN A 90 14.14 16.49 -25.03
C GLN A 90 13.07 17.08 -25.95
N LEU A 91 12.02 17.67 -25.40
CA LEU A 91 10.96 18.32 -26.18
C LEU A 91 11.49 19.58 -26.88
N THR A 92 12.28 20.41 -26.20
CA THR A 92 12.94 21.58 -26.81
C THR A 92 13.90 21.16 -27.93
N ALA A 93 14.69 20.10 -27.72
CA ALA A 93 15.54 19.55 -28.77
C ALA A 93 14.72 19.00 -29.95
N GLY A 94 13.59 18.33 -29.67
CA GLY A 94 12.67 17.81 -30.67
C GLY A 94 12.02 18.91 -31.52
N GLU A 95 11.62 20.01 -30.90
CA GLU A 95 11.04 21.17 -31.60
C GLU A 95 12.03 21.77 -32.61
N ALA A 96 13.31 21.90 -32.23
CA ALA A 96 14.36 22.33 -33.15
C ALA A 96 14.57 21.36 -34.33
N VAL A 97 14.42 20.05 -34.12
CA VAL A 97 14.51 19.04 -35.20
C VAL A 97 13.30 19.13 -36.14
N ILE A 98 12.10 19.27 -35.60
CA ILE A 98 10.86 19.41 -36.39
C ILE A 98 10.92 20.65 -37.26
N GLU A 99 11.42 21.77 -36.74
CA GLU A 99 11.57 23.01 -37.50
C GLU A 99 12.56 22.83 -38.68
N ARG A 100 13.66 22.12 -38.48
CA ARG A 100 14.58 21.79 -39.58
C ARG A 100 13.92 20.90 -40.63
N VAL A 101 13.16 19.88 -40.20
CA VAL A 101 12.43 18.98 -41.12
C VAL A 101 11.35 19.74 -41.90
N SER A 102 10.62 20.65 -41.25
CA SER A 102 9.60 21.48 -41.90
C SER A 102 10.23 22.40 -42.96
N GLN A 103 11.39 23.00 -42.66
CA GLN A 103 12.15 23.83 -43.59
C GLN A 103 12.65 23.03 -44.80
N ILE A 104 13.23 21.84 -44.57
CA ILE A 104 13.68 20.95 -45.66
C ILE A 104 12.48 20.54 -46.52
N ALA A 105 11.38 20.11 -45.90
CA ALA A 105 10.17 19.72 -46.62
C ALA A 105 9.58 20.87 -47.45
N ALA A 106 9.64 22.12 -46.95
CA ALA A 106 9.21 23.29 -47.69
C ALA A 106 10.10 23.55 -48.93
N ILE A 107 11.42 23.43 -48.79
CA ILE A 107 12.37 23.57 -49.90
C ILE A 107 12.12 22.47 -50.94
N SER A 108 12.04 21.20 -50.53
CA SER A 108 11.76 20.08 -51.43
C SER A 108 10.43 20.25 -52.17
N ARG A 109 9.39 20.76 -51.50
CA ARG A 109 8.09 21.03 -52.13
C ARG A 109 8.18 22.16 -53.15
N ARG A 110 8.93 23.23 -52.88
CA ARG A 110 9.18 24.31 -53.86
C ARG A 110 9.92 23.78 -55.09
N LEU A 111 10.99 23.01 -54.90
CA LEU A 111 11.73 22.37 -56.00
C LEU A 111 10.82 21.45 -56.84
N ALA A 112 9.91 20.69 -56.20
CA ALA A 112 8.94 19.86 -56.91
C ALA A 112 7.90 20.67 -57.71
N VAL A 113 7.46 21.82 -57.20
CA VAL A 113 6.55 22.73 -57.92
C VAL A 113 7.26 23.40 -59.09
N GLU A 114 8.51 23.81 -58.93
CA GLU A 114 9.32 24.41 -59.99
C GLU A 114 9.65 23.37 -61.10
N ALA A 115 10.00 22.14 -60.71
CA ALA A 115 10.14 21.01 -61.64
C ALA A 115 8.83 20.70 -62.39
N LYS A 116 7.66 20.92 -61.76
CA LYS A 116 6.35 20.77 -62.38
C LYS A 116 5.92 21.99 -63.20
N ALA A 117 6.40 23.20 -62.88
CA ALA A 117 6.11 24.44 -63.61
C ALA A 117 6.90 24.56 -64.91
N VAL A 118 8.08 23.92 -65.01
CA VAL A 118 8.79 23.71 -66.30
C VAL A 118 8.05 22.68 -67.18
N ALA A 119 7.04 21.98 -66.65
CA ALA A 119 6.30 20.94 -67.35
C ALA A 119 4.80 21.26 -67.48
N SER A 120 4.40 22.14 -68.42
CA SER A 120 3.15 22.00 -69.24
C SER A 120 2.81 23.24 -70.10
N PRO A 121 2.03 23.14 -71.22
CA PRO A 121 1.00 22.11 -71.53
C PRO A 121 0.85 21.65 -73.02
N GLN A 122 0.55 20.36 -73.28
CA GLN A 122 -0.41 19.97 -74.34
C GLN A 122 -1.02 18.56 -74.15
N ALA A 123 -2.32 18.47 -74.45
CA ALA A 123 -3.38 17.47 -74.15
C ALA A 123 -3.32 16.17 -75.02
N PRO A 124 -4.31 15.23 -75.04
CA PRO A 124 -5.59 15.07 -74.31
C PRO A 124 -5.87 13.67 -73.70
N SER A 125 -6.85 13.59 -72.79
CA SER A 125 -7.53 12.36 -72.30
C SER A 125 -8.31 11.66 -73.43
N PRO A 126 -8.51 10.31 -73.43
CA PRO A 126 -9.63 9.68 -72.68
C PRO A 126 -9.42 8.15 -72.36
N PRO A 127 -10.43 7.36 -71.93
CA PRO A 127 -11.48 7.58 -70.93
C PRO A 127 -11.31 6.65 -69.70
N ALA A 128 -12.22 6.84 -68.74
CA ALA A 128 -12.40 6.07 -67.51
C ALA A 128 -12.26 4.54 -67.64
N GLN A 129 -11.51 3.96 -66.69
CA GLN A 129 -11.76 2.61 -66.17
C GLN A 129 -11.65 2.67 -64.65
N ASP A 130 -12.84 2.72 -64.04
CA ASP A 130 -13.27 1.92 -62.90
C ASP A 130 -12.38 1.88 -61.65
N ALA A 131 -12.87 2.60 -60.64
CA ALA A 131 -13.14 2.08 -59.30
C ALA A 131 -12.52 0.70 -58.97
N VAL A 132 -11.50 0.75 -58.11
CA VAL A 132 -11.23 -0.10 -56.94
C VAL A 132 -11.96 -1.46 -56.89
N PRO A 133 -11.22 -2.54 -56.58
CA PRO A 133 -11.65 -3.36 -55.46
C PRO A 133 -10.60 -3.35 -54.36
N SER A 134 -11.07 -2.92 -53.18
CA SER A 134 -10.38 -2.96 -51.92
C SER A 134 -10.00 -4.40 -51.62
N THR A 135 -8.72 -4.72 -51.68
CA THR A 135 -8.18 -6.01 -51.25
C THR A 135 -8.53 -6.26 -49.77
N PRO A 136 -8.97 -7.47 -49.37
CA PRO A 136 -9.26 -7.84 -47.98
C PRO A 136 -8.01 -7.95 -47.06
N ALA A 137 -6.87 -7.42 -47.48
CA ALA A 137 -5.58 -7.55 -46.79
C ALA A 137 -5.53 -6.91 -45.40
N GLY A 138 -6.45 -5.99 -45.08
CA GLY A 138 -6.54 -5.37 -43.75
C GLY A 138 -7.04 -6.34 -42.67
N ALA A 139 -7.99 -7.21 -43.01
CA ALA A 139 -8.56 -8.18 -42.08
C ALA A 139 -7.54 -9.28 -41.72
N ASP A 140 -6.80 -9.78 -42.72
CA ASP A 140 -5.75 -10.79 -42.49
C ASP A 140 -4.58 -10.23 -41.68
N ARG A 141 -4.22 -8.95 -41.89
CA ARG A 141 -3.15 -8.28 -41.15
C ARG A 141 -3.57 -7.97 -39.71
N LEU A 142 -4.83 -7.61 -39.48
CA LEU A 142 -5.39 -7.41 -38.14
C LEU A 142 -5.51 -8.74 -37.37
N LEU A 143 -5.92 -9.82 -38.03
CA LEU A 143 -5.96 -11.14 -37.41
C LEU A 143 -4.54 -11.65 -37.09
N ALA A 144 -3.55 -11.34 -37.92
CA ALA A 144 -2.15 -11.66 -37.64
C ALA A 144 -1.60 -10.87 -36.44
N THR A 145 -1.93 -9.58 -36.31
CA THR A 145 -1.48 -8.78 -35.15
C THR A 145 -2.18 -9.19 -33.86
N ILE A 146 -3.46 -9.56 -33.89
CA ILE A 146 -4.18 -10.08 -32.72
C ILE A 146 -3.56 -11.39 -32.22
N ARG A 147 -3.17 -12.29 -33.13
CA ARG A 147 -2.49 -13.55 -32.76
C ARG A 147 -1.11 -13.30 -32.13
N LEU A 148 -0.33 -12.38 -32.69
CA LEU A 148 0.97 -11.99 -32.14
C LEU A 148 0.84 -11.33 -30.75
N ALA A 149 -0.19 -10.51 -30.53
CA ALA A 149 -0.45 -9.88 -29.25
C ALA A 149 -0.77 -10.91 -28.14
N ARG A 150 -1.52 -11.98 -28.48
CA ARG A 150 -1.88 -13.03 -27.53
C ARG A 150 -0.67 -13.86 -27.08
N ASP A 151 0.22 -14.19 -27.99
CA ASP A 151 1.47 -14.92 -27.69
C ASP A 151 2.45 -14.12 -26.83
N VAL A 152 2.37 -12.79 -26.88
CA VAL A 152 3.14 -11.91 -25.99
C VAL A 152 2.52 -11.86 -24.59
N ALA A 153 1.19 -11.82 -24.50
CA ALA A 153 0.46 -11.83 -23.22
C ALA A 153 0.67 -13.13 -22.43
N ASP A 154 0.72 -14.28 -23.09
CA ASP A 154 0.97 -15.57 -22.41
C ASP A 154 2.40 -15.65 -21.84
N ARG A 155 3.37 -14.98 -22.48
CA ARG A 155 4.76 -14.92 -21.98
C ARG A 155 4.91 -14.01 -20.76
N SER A 156 4.16 -12.91 -20.68
CA SER A 156 4.18 -12.03 -19.50
C SER A 156 3.50 -12.69 -18.30
N ALA A 157 2.39 -13.39 -18.52
CA ALA A 157 1.70 -14.14 -17.45
C ALA A 157 2.60 -15.20 -16.80
N ARG A 158 3.41 -15.91 -17.59
CA ARG A 158 4.38 -16.90 -17.07
C ARG A 158 5.52 -16.27 -16.28
N ARG A 159 5.95 -15.05 -16.61
CA ARG A 159 6.98 -14.33 -15.83
C ARG A 159 6.47 -13.86 -14.48
N VAL A 160 5.22 -13.39 -14.43
CA VAL A 160 4.61 -12.96 -13.16
C VAL A 160 4.32 -14.15 -12.24
N ALA A 161 3.85 -15.28 -12.81
CA ALA A 161 3.65 -16.50 -12.03
C ALA A 161 4.97 -17.09 -11.50
N GLY A 162 6.08 -16.96 -12.25
CA GLY A 162 7.40 -17.43 -11.83
C GLY A 162 8.14 -16.53 -10.83
N GLN A 163 7.66 -15.30 -10.59
CA GLN A 163 8.22 -14.40 -9.57
C GLN A 163 7.46 -14.44 -8.24
N ALA A 164 6.32 -15.14 -8.19
CA ALA A 164 5.46 -15.26 -7.01
C ALA A 164 5.63 -16.60 -6.25
N ALA A 165 6.60 -17.43 -6.66
CA ALA A 165 7.03 -18.66 -6.00
C ALA A 165 8.49 -18.53 -5.54
#